data_AF-A0A8T0ED47-F1
#
_entry.id   AF-A0A8T0ED47-F1
#
_cell.length_a   1.000
_cell.length_b   1.000
_cell.length_c   1.000
_cell.angle_alpha   90.00
_cell.angle_beta   90.00
_cell.angle_gamma   90.00
#
_symmetry.space_group_name_H-M   'P 1'
#
loop_
_entity.id
_entity.type
_entity.pdbx_description
1 polymer ?
#
loop_
_entity_poly.entity_id
_entity_poly.type
_entity_poly.pdbx_seq_one_letter_code
_entity_poly.pdbx_strand_id
1 'polypeptide(L)'
;MEDSEGKLLNTNNNNTESFENERDVSEQPPNLNEKVDYQELDRWRESADFDEFKLHNYLNNLSEESLSALLKDINEANNILVKENDIYEFVLKHDDTVHNVLEMLDMDIHSQTSEDTYSPLSYPAKCYFAHKRLKSLEEDLERKLSFWKLEVQDLECRMKSISLSLEALKEEQETFNKNVRFGGRNPVTKRVILQKVAKYFDDSIKHKMAMTNRYKIQIQSDIMERNKLACQFKEQEKRLASLDLMKYKEAKFEHDKSCKALHKHKEQLSKCKSKYSFLLQSIADIKKSLEKEGKEIQELQAAVSKKEAMKNVMLSEKTRNDQRVAELNAAMRKIQLDPRRHGLPEVAEYAVVKKENEILKRNIKKWRKKVAVAEQAKLMHLSALKKKAKHK
;
A
#
# COMPACT_ATOMS: atom_id res chain seq x y z
N MET A 1 -70.79 31.68 -26.86
CA MET A 1 -70.84 32.68 -25.78
C MET A 1 -69.41 33.10 -25.56
N GLU A 2 -69.14 34.36 -25.89
CA GLU A 2 -68.05 35.23 -25.42
C GLU A 2 -66.60 34.72 -25.62
N ASP A 3 -65.62 35.46 -26.09
CA ASP A 3 -65.44 36.75 -26.78
C ASP A 3 -63.93 37.04 -26.65
N SER A 4 -63.38 37.81 -27.59
CA SER A 4 -62.15 38.64 -27.44
C SER A 4 -60.80 37.89 -27.26
N GLU A 5 -59.65 38.30 -27.80
CA GLU A 5 -59.28 39.54 -28.48
C GLU A 5 -57.96 39.31 -29.22
N GLY A 6 -57.93 39.69 -30.50
CA GLY A 6 -56.68 39.82 -31.26
C GLY A 6 -56.07 41.20 -31.03
N LYS A 7 -54.74 41.25 -30.87
CA LYS A 7 -53.96 42.50 -31.00
C LYS A 7 -52.74 42.24 -31.89
N LEU A 8 -52.90 42.65 -33.16
CA LEU A 8 -51.80 43.06 -34.03
C LEU A 8 -51.44 44.49 -33.65
N LEU A 9 -50.18 44.74 -33.32
CA LEU A 9 -49.62 46.10 -33.28
C LEU A 9 -48.39 46.16 -34.18
N ASN A 10 -48.62 46.80 -35.31
CA ASN A 10 -47.68 47.42 -36.22
C ASN A 10 -47.08 48.66 -35.54
N THR A 11 -45.76 48.77 -35.46
CA THR A 11 -45.08 50.08 -35.37
C THR A 11 -43.74 50.01 -36.09
N ASN A 12 -43.78 50.47 -37.34
CA ASN A 12 -42.66 51.11 -38.00
C ASN A 12 -42.34 52.40 -37.23
N ASN A 13 -41.08 52.60 -36.82
CA ASN A 13 -40.56 53.93 -36.53
C ASN A 13 -39.08 53.99 -36.93
N ASN A 14 -38.85 54.68 -38.04
CA ASN A 14 -37.59 55.32 -38.36
C ASN A 14 -37.28 56.34 -37.28
N ASN A 15 -36.05 56.35 -36.74
CA ASN A 15 -35.43 57.56 -36.22
C ASN A 15 -33.92 57.45 -36.43
N THR A 16 -33.46 58.19 -37.44
CA THR A 16 -32.11 58.71 -37.60
C THR A 16 -31.86 59.76 -36.52
N GLU A 17 -30.96 59.50 -35.60
CA GLU A 17 -30.30 60.55 -34.82
C GLU A 17 -28.79 60.34 -34.84
N SER A 18 -28.15 61.30 -35.48
CA SER A 18 -26.75 61.67 -35.44
C SER A 18 -26.26 61.88 -34.01
N PHE A 19 -25.13 61.28 -33.66
CA PHE A 19 -24.25 61.79 -32.60
C PHE A 19 -22.86 62.01 -33.19
N GLU A 20 -22.59 63.27 -33.49
CA GLU A 20 -21.26 63.80 -33.73
C GLU A 20 -20.53 63.98 -32.39
N ASN A 21 -19.23 63.67 -32.42
CA ASN A 21 -18.13 64.36 -31.77
C ASN A 21 -18.33 64.91 -30.34
N GLU A 22 -17.74 64.21 -29.37
CA GLU A 22 -16.96 64.87 -28.31
C GLU A 22 -15.55 64.29 -28.31
N ARG A 23 -14.60 65.05 -28.87
CA ARG A 23 -13.17 64.97 -28.54
C ARG A 23 -12.88 66.10 -27.56
N ASP A 24 -12.32 65.74 -26.42
CA ASP A 24 -11.36 66.48 -25.59
C ASP A 24 -11.29 65.71 -24.25
N VAL A 25 -10.17 65.43 -23.59
CA VAL A 25 -8.80 65.93 -23.62
C VAL A 25 -7.94 64.97 -22.79
N SER A 26 -6.62 64.99 -23.05
CA SER A 26 -5.52 64.59 -22.15
C SER A 26 -4.74 63.34 -22.52
N GLU A 27 -4.03 63.40 -23.66
CA GLU A 27 -2.77 62.68 -23.83
C GLU A 27 -1.68 63.35 -22.97
N GLN A 28 -1.38 62.75 -21.82
CA GLN A 28 -0.04 62.86 -21.25
C GLN A 28 0.82 61.73 -21.85
N PRO A 29 2.04 62.00 -22.33
CA PRO A 29 2.92 60.93 -22.76
C PRO A 29 3.35 60.09 -21.54
N PRO A 30 3.16 58.76 -21.53
CA PRO A 30 3.61 57.94 -20.43
C PRO A 30 5.13 57.87 -20.39
N ASN A 31 5.63 57.82 -19.16
CA ASN A 31 7.04 57.80 -18.80
C ASN A 31 7.75 56.62 -19.48
N LEU A 32 8.82 56.88 -20.22
CA LEU A 32 9.67 55.90 -20.96
C LEU A 32 10.45 54.91 -20.06
N ASN A 33 10.01 54.67 -18.83
CA ASN A 33 10.64 53.74 -17.88
C ASN A 33 9.60 52.79 -17.24
N GLU A 34 8.52 52.50 -17.95
CA GLU A 34 7.52 51.55 -17.48
C GLU A 34 8.05 50.11 -17.60
N LYS A 35 8.28 49.53 -16.42
CA LYS A 35 8.31 48.08 -16.24
C LYS A 35 6.98 47.51 -16.76
N VAL A 36 7.06 46.35 -17.39
CA VAL A 36 5.88 45.60 -17.84
C VAL A 36 4.88 45.46 -16.68
N ASP A 37 3.66 45.95 -16.88
CA ASP A 37 2.56 45.78 -15.93
C ASP A 37 1.80 44.49 -16.26
N TYR A 38 2.22 43.40 -15.62
CA TYR A 38 1.61 42.09 -15.79
C TYR A 38 0.16 42.04 -15.30
N GLN A 39 -0.26 42.92 -14.37
CA GLN A 39 -1.63 42.94 -13.88
C GLN A 39 -2.61 43.52 -14.91
N GLU A 40 -2.15 44.48 -15.71
CA GLU A 40 -2.96 45.05 -16.79
C GLU A 40 -3.11 44.06 -17.95
N LEU A 41 -2.03 43.35 -18.31
CA LEU A 41 -2.05 42.30 -19.32
C LEU A 41 -2.99 41.13 -18.95
N ASP A 42 -2.98 40.70 -17.68
CA ASP A 42 -3.87 39.66 -17.19
C ASP A 42 -5.34 40.11 -17.22
N ARG A 43 -5.63 41.37 -16.87
CA ARG A 43 -6.98 41.94 -16.98
C ARG A 43 -7.49 41.97 -18.42
N TRP A 44 -6.63 42.27 -19.39
CA TRP A 44 -7.00 42.25 -20.81
C TRP A 44 -7.27 40.82 -21.28
N ARG A 45 -6.46 39.84 -20.85
CA ARG A 45 -6.65 38.43 -21.18
C ARG A 45 -7.97 37.86 -20.64
N GLU A 46 -8.37 38.28 -19.45
CA GLU A 46 -9.60 37.81 -18.80
C GLU A 46 -10.86 38.57 -19.28
N SER A 47 -10.70 39.67 -20.00
CA SER A 47 -11.83 40.42 -20.56
C SER A 47 -12.48 39.68 -21.74
N ALA A 48 -13.82 39.66 -21.79
CA ALA A 48 -14.57 39.00 -22.86
C ALA A 48 -14.38 39.65 -24.24
N ASP A 49 -13.93 40.91 -24.27
CA ASP A 49 -13.70 41.74 -25.46
C ASP A 49 -12.20 42.03 -25.61
N PHE A 50 -11.41 40.99 -25.90
CA PHE A 50 -9.98 41.13 -26.16
C PHE A 50 -9.74 42.03 -27.38
N ASP A 51 -9.13 43.19 -27.16
CA ASP A 51 -8.86 44.21 -28.18
C ASP A 51 -7.40 44.11 -28.65
N GLU A 52 -7.19 43.44 -29.79
CA GLU A 52 -5.87 43.26 -30.41
C GLU A 52 -5.15 44.59 -30.67
N PHE A 53 -5.89 45.68 -30.91
CA PHE A 53 -5.31 46.97 -31.26
C PHE A 53 -4.68 47.65 -30.04
N LYS A 54 -5.28 47.48 -28.85
CA LYS A 54 -4.71 47.98 -27.59
C LYS A 54 -3.43 47.23 -27.22
N LEU A 55 -3.41 45.91 -27.40
CA LEU A 55 -2.21 45.11 -27.16
C LEU A 55 -1.08 45.51 -28.12
N HIS A 56 -1.38 45.71 -29.40
CA HIS A 56 -0.38 46.13 -30.37
C HIS A 56 0.24 47.48 -30.03
N ASN A 57 -0.57 48.48 -29.64
CA ASN A 57 -0.06 49.79 -29.24
C ASN A 57 0.76 49.73 -27.95
N TYR A 58 0.34 48.92 -26.98
CA TYR A 58 1.11 48.70 -25.75
C TYR A 58 2.49 48.09 -26.05
N LEU A 59 2.54 47.05 -26.88
CA LEU A 59 3.80 46.39 -27.27
C LEU A 59 4.73 47.32 -28.06
N ASN A 60 4.18 48.19 -28.91
CA ASN A 60 4.97 49.18 -29.67
C ASN A 60 5.55 50.30 -28.79
N ASN A 61 4.93 50.59 -27.65
CA ASN A 61 5.37 51.63 -26.73
C ASN A 61 6.39 51.13 -25.68
N LEU A 62 6.61 49.81 -25.59
CA LEU A 62 7.61 49.23 -24.71
C LEU A 62 9.03 49.47 -25.23
N SER A 63 9.97 49.68 -24.31
CA SER A 63 11.40 49.71 -24.65
C SER A 63 11.87 48.35 -25.19
N GLU A 64 12.90 48.35 -26.02
CA GLU A 64 13.48 47.11 -26.58
C GLU A 64 13.96 46.14 -25.48
N GLU A 65 14.46 46.67 -24.37
CA GLU A 65 14.84 45.88 -23.18
C GLU A 65 13.62 45.26 -22.48
N SER A 66 12.55 46.03 -22.28
CA SER A 66 11.29 45.55 -21.68
C SER A 66 10.60 44.50 -22.56
N LEU A 67 10.63 44.70 -23.88
CA LEU A 67 10.09 43.75 -24.86
C LEU A 67 10.88 42.45 -24.86
N SER A 68 12.22 42.52 -24.81
CA SER A 68 13.07 41.33 -24.72
C SER A 68 12.86 40.56 -23.42
N ALA A 69 12.64 41.25 -22.30
CA ALA A 69 12.33 40.61 -21.02
C ALA A 69 10.98 39.89 -21.07
N LEU A 70 9.93 40.55 -21.59
CA LEU A 70 8.60 39.97 -21.76
C LEU A 70 8.64 38.74 -22.67
N LEU A 71 9.38 38.79 -23.78
CA LEU A 71 9.50 37.68 -24.72
C LEU A 71 10.20 36.49 -24.08
N LYS A 72 11.20 36.73 -23.22
CA LYS A 72 11.87 35.68 -22.45
C LYS A 72 10.92 35.03 -21.44
N ASP A 73 10.13 35.83 -20.71
CA ASP A 73 9.15 35.33 -19.74
C ASP A 73 8.04 34.52 -20.42
N ILE A 74 7.52 35.00 -21.55
CA ILE A 74 6.53 34.26 -22.36
C ILE A 74 7.12 32.95 -22.86
N ASN A 75 8.38 32.95 -23.30
CA ASN A 75 9.04 31.73 -23.78
C ASN A 75 9.29 30.74 -22.64
N GLU A 76 9.64 31.21 -21.44
CA GLU A 76 9.78 30.37 -20.25
C GLU A 76 8.42 29.79 -19.82
N ALA A 77 7.36 30.59 -19.80
CA ALA A 77 5.99 30.13 -19.53
C ALA A 77 5.51 29.11 -20.57
N ASN A 78 5.76 29.33 -21.85
CA ASN A 78 5.45 28.38 -22.92
C ASN A 78 6.22 27.06 -22.75
N ASN A 79 7.50 27.12 -22.37
CA ASN A 79 8.29 25.91 -22.09
C ASN A 79 7.76 25.13 -20.88
N ILE A 80 7.22 25.82 -19.86
CA ILE A 80 6.55 25.17 -18.73
C ILE A 80 5.26 24.49 -19.20
N LEU A 81 4.42 25.18 -19.98
CA LEU A 81 3.18 24.62 -20.52
C LEU A 81 3.41 23.43 -21.45
N VAL A 82 4.46 23.45 -22.26
CA VAL A 82 4.85 22.31 -23.11
C VAL A 82 5.22 21.10 -22.25
N LYS A 83 6.02 21.29 -21.20
CA LYS A 83 6.37 20.21 -20.26
C LYS A 83 5.15 19.68 -19.51
N GLU A 84 4.22 20.55 -19.12
CA GLU A 84 2.95 20.14 -18.49
C GLU A 84 2.10 19.32 -19.47
N ASN A 85 2.00 19.75 -20.74
CA ASN A 85 1.30 19.00 -21.78
C ASN A 85 1.93 17.63 -22.04
N ASP A 86 3.26 17.52 -22.07
CA ASP A 86 3.95 16.23 -22.21
C ASP A 86 3.62 15.27 -21.05
N ILE A 87 3.51 15.79 -19.83
CA ILE A 87 3.10 15.02 -18.65
C ILE A 87 1.63 14.60 -18.77
N TYR A 88 0.73 15.50 -19.20
CA TYR A 88 -0.68 15.16 -19.42
C TYR A 88 -0.85 14.09 -20.48
N GLU A 89 -0.13 14.19 -21.61
CA GLU A 89 -0.16 13.20 -22.68
C GLU A 89 0.41 11.85 -22.23
N PHE A 90 1.48 11.86 -21.43
CA PHE A 90 2.04 10.65 -20.82
C PHE A 90 1.05 9.96 -19.88
N VAL A 91 0.36 10.72 -19.02
CA VAL A 91 -0.61 10.19 -18.05
C VAL A 91 -1.87 9.65 -18.75
N LEU A 92 -2.38 10.35 -19.76
CA LEU A 92 -3.55 9.90 -20.53
C LEU A 92 -3.26 8.64 -21.36
N LYS A 93 -2.01 8.42 -21.79
CA LYS A 93 -1.61 7.20 -22.51
C LYS A 93 -1.43 5.97 -21.61
N HIS A 94 -1.31 6.15 -20.29
CA HIS A 94 -1.10 5.07 -19.32
C HIS A 94 -2.30 4.93 -18.36
N ASP A 95 -3.44 4.58 -18.94
CA ASP A 95 -4.79 4.50 -18.32
C ASP A 95 -4.87 3.61 -17.05
N ASP A 96 -4.10 2.52 -16.99
CA ASP A 96 -4.20 1.53 -15.91
C ASP A 96 -3.71 2.04 -14.54
N THR A 97 -2.81 3.01 -14.53
CA THR A 97 -2.32 3.64 -13.29
C THR A 97 -3.22 4.75 -12.78
N VAL A 98 -3.94 5.42 -13.69
CA VAL A 98 -4.83 6.55 -13.35
C VAL A 98 -6.09 6.03 -12.65
N HIS A 99 -6.65 4.90 -13.08
CA HIS A 99 -7.83 4.32 -12.44
C HIS A 99 -7.57 3.89 -10.98
N ASN A 100 -6.40 3.27 -10.73
CA ASN A 100 -6.01 2.83 -9.39
C ASN A 100 -5.71 4.00 -8.43
N VAL A 101 -5.14 5.10 -8.95
CA VAL A 101 -4.90 6.32 -8.15
C VAL A 101 -6.21 7.08 -7.90
N LEU A 102 -7.14 7.09 -8.86
CA LEU A 102 -8.47 7.69 -8.73
C LEU A 102 -9.34 6.97 -7.68
N GLU A 103 -9.35 5.63 -7.63
CA GLU A 103 -10.05 4.88 -6.56
C GLU A 103 -9.48 5.18 -5.17
N MET A 104 -8.16 5.36 -5.08
CA MET A 104 -7.49 5.68 -3.81
C MET A 104 -7.79 7.11 -3.33
N LEU A 105 -7.99 8.06 -4.25
CA LEU A 105 -8.36 9.44 -3.95
C LEU A 105 -9.85 9.61 -3.61
N ASP A 106 -10.74 8.79 -4.17
CA ASP A 106 -12.17 8.79 -3.82
C ASP A 106 -12.38 8.47 -2.32
N MET A 107 -11.50 7.64 -1.73
CA MET A 107 -11.49 7.35 -0.29
C MET A 107 -11.00 8.52 0.58
N ASP A 108 -9.98 9.25 0.13
CA ASP A 108 -9.39 10.35 0.92
C ASP A 108 -10.27 11.62 0.89
N ILE A 109 -10.94 11.92 -0.22
CA ILE A 109 -11.76 13.13 -0.37
C ILE A 109 -13.03 13.08 0.51
N HIS A 110 -13.61 11.89 0.74
CA HIS A 110 -14.75 11.73 1.65
C HIS A 110 -14.38 11.86 3.14
N SER A 111 -13.09 11.89 3.47
CA SER A 111 -12.60 12.09 4.85
C SER A 111 -12.31 13.56 5.20
N GLN A 112 -12.30 14.46 4.22
CA GLN A 112 -11.90 15.88 4.39
C GLN A 112 -13.05 16.87 4.15
N THR A 113 -14.30 16.48 4.40
CA THR A 113 -15.42 17.44 4.44
C THR A 113 -15.59 18.02 5.85
N SER A 114 -14.62 18.81 6.31
CA SER A 114 -14.86 19.82 7.34
C SER A 114 -13.76 20.88 7.34
N GLU A 115 -14.22 22.12 7.19
CA GLU A 115 -13.55 23.41 7.47
C GLU A 115 -12.80 24.13 6.35
N ASP A 116 -13.32 25.33 6.11
CA ASP A 116 -12.91 26.39 5.19
C ASP A 116 -11.47 26.84 5.42
N THR A 117 -10.52 26.15 4.79
CA THR A 117 -9.22 26.74 4.47
C THR A 117 -8.88 26.38 3.04
N TYR A 118 -8.70 27.39 2.18
CA TYR A 118 -8.23 27.25 0.80
C TYR A 118 -6.78 26.72 0.80
N SER A 119 -6.61 25.44 1.13
CA SER A 119 -5.41 24.70 0.77
C SER A 119 -5.49 24.41 -0.72
N PRO A 120 -4.45 24.72 -1.52
CA PRO A 120 -4.46 24.38 -2.93
C PRO A 120 -4.69 22.87 -3.06
N LEU A 121 -5.78 22.49 -3.75
CA LEU A 121 -6.09 21.08 -3.98
C LEU A 121 -4.84 20.36 -4.47
N SER A 122 -4.58 19.19 -3.88
CA SER A 122 -3.52 18.32 -4.35
C SER A 122 -3.67 18.05 -5.85
N TYR A 123 -2.56 18.00 -6.59
CA TYR A 123 -2.56 17.82 -8.04
C TYR A 123 -3.48 16.67 -8.52
N PRO A 124 -3.49 15.48 -7.87
CA PRO A 124 -4.39 14.40 -8.26
C PRO A 124 -5.88 14.73 -8.06
N ALA A 125 -6.23 15.51 -7.03
CA ALA A 125 -7.60 15.97 -6.82
C ALA A 125 -8.02 16.96 -7.91
N LYS A 126 -7.13 17.85 -8.36
CA LYS A 126 -7.40 18.74 -9.51
C LYS A 126 -7.64 17.94 -10.79
N CYS A 127 -6.82 16.93 -11.06
CA CYS A 127 -7.01 16.02 -12.19
C CYS A 127 -8.35 15.26 -12.12
N TYR A 128 -8.74 14.79 -10.93
CA TYR A 128 -10.05 14.16 -10.71
C TYR A 128 -11.20 15.10 -11.05
N PHE A 129 -11.19 16.33 -10.53
CA PHE A 129 -12.26 17.30 -10.81
C PHE A 129 -12.29 17.71 -12.28
N ALA A 130 -11.14 17.89 -12.91
CA ALA A 130 -11.05 18.17 -14.34
C ALA A 130 -11.63 17.01 -15.18
N HIS A 131 -11.27 15.76 -14.86
CA HIS A 131 -11.78 14.59 -15.56
C HIS A 131 -13.29 14.40 -15.34
N LYS A 132 -13.76 14.56 -14.11
CA LYS A 132 -15.20 14.51 -13.79
C LYS A 132 -15.98 15.60 -14.51
N ARG A 133 -15.42 16.81 -14.59
CA ARG A 133 -16.04 17.92 -15.32
C ARG A 133 -16.04 17.67 -16.83
N LEU A 134 -14.96 17.14 -17.38
CA LEU A 134 -14.85 16.73 -18.78
C LEU A 134 -15.93 15.70 -19.11
N LYS A 135 -16.03 14.63 -18.32
CA LYS A 135 -17.05 13.59 -18.49
C LYS A 135 -18.47 14.15 -18.40
N SER A 136 -18.74 15.04 -17.44
CA SER A 136 -20.02 15.73 -17.35
C SER A 136 -20.32 16.58 -18.58
N LEU A 137 -19.32 17.27 -19.14
CA LEU A 137 -19.47 18.06 -20.36
C LEU A 137 -19.71 17.17 -21.59
N GLU A 138 -19.04 16.03 -21.68
CA GLU A 138 -19.27 15.02 -22.73
C GLU A 138 -20.69 14.48 -22.68
N GLU A 139 -21.19 14.11 -21.49
CA GLU A 139 -22.57 13.66 -21.30
C GLU A 139 -23.60 14.75 -21.62
N ASP A 140 -23.32 16.01 -21.29
CA ASP A 140 -24.17 17.14 -21.64
C ASP A 140 -24.17 17.42 -23.15
N LEU A 141 -23.02 17.27 -23.80
CA LEU A 141 -22.87 17.42 -25.25
C LEU A 141 -23.62 16.31 -25.99
N GLU A 142 -23.50 15.06 -25.54
CA GLU A 142 -24.23 13.92 -26.11
C GLU A 142 -25.75 14.06 -25.93
N ARG A 143 -26.20 14.53 -24.76
CA ARG A 143 -27.62 14.88 -24.52
C ARG A 143 -28.11 15.98 -25.44
N LYS A 144 -27.32 17.04 -25.66
CA LYS A 144 -27.66 18.08 -26.62
C LYS A 144 -27.70 17.55 -28.05
N LEU A 145 -26.70 16.77 -28.47
CA LEU A 145 -26.64 16.18 -29.82
C LEU A 145 -27.85 15.30 -30.11
N SER A 146 -28.23 14.44 -29.17
CA SER A 146 -29.42 13.59 -29.31
C SER A 146 -30.71 14.41 -29.38
N PHE A 147 -30.83 15.47 -28.58
CA PHE A 147 -31.95 16.42 -28.66
C PHE A 147 -32.02 17.12 -30.03
N TRP A 148 -30.92 17.74 -30.48
CA TRP A 148 -30.86 18.41 -31.79
C TRP A 148 -31.17 17.45 -32.94
N LYS A 149 -30.71 16.20 -32.86
CA LYS A 149 -31.01 15.18 -33.87
C LYS A 149 -32.50 14.87 -33.94
N LEU A 150 -33.19 14.78 -32.81
CA LEU A 150 -34.64 14.59 -32.76
C LEU A 150 -35.37 15.82 -33.34
N GLU A 151 -34.92 17.03 -33.02
CA GLU A 151 -35.53 18.27 -33.51
C GLU A 151 -35.34 18.45 -35.02
N VAL A 152 -34.15 18.15 -35.55
CA VAL A 152 -33.91 18.13 -37.00
C VAL A 152 -34.82 17.12 -37.69
N GLN A 153 -34.98 15.92 -37.13
CA GLN A 153 -35.91 14.92 -37.66
C GLN A 153 -37.37 15.39 -37.65
N ASP A 154 -37.81 16.08 -36.60
CA ASP A 154 -39.16 16.68 -36.54
C ASP A 154 -39.35 17.74 -37.63
N LEU A 155 -38.40 18.66 -37.77
CA LEU A 155 -38.43 19.71 -38.79
C LEU A 155 -38.44 19.13 -40.20
N GLU A 156 -37.64 18.10 -40.47
CA GLU A 156 -37.66 17.38 -41.75
C GLU A 156 -39.02 16.72 -42.02
N CYS A 157 -39.64 16.12 -41.00
CA CYS A 157 -40.97 15.53 -41.13
C CYS A 157 -42.04 16.61 -41.41
N ARG A 158 -41.97 17.75 -40.72
CA ARG A 158 -42.86 18.89 -40.97
C ARG A 158 -42.68 19.46 -42.38
N MET A 159 -41.44 19.60 -42.85
CA MET A 159 -41.15 20.06 -44.21
C MET A 159 -41.73 19.10 -45.27
N LYS A 160 -41.58 17.78 -45.07
CA LYS A 160 -42.18 16.76 -45.95
C LYS A 160 -43.71 16.84 -45.94
N SER A 161 -44.32 17.02 -44.76
CA SER A 161 -45.78 17.17 -44.63
C SER A 161 -46.31 18.41 -45.37
N ILE A 162 -45.64 19.56 -45.23
CA ILE A 162 -46.00 20.79 -45.94
C ILE A 162 -45.85 20.60 -47.46
N SER A 163 -44.77 19.93 -47.90
CA SER A 163 -44.53 19.66 -49.32
C SER A 163 -45.64 18.80 -49.94
N LEU A 164 -46.04 17.72 -49.25
CA LEU A 164 -47.18 16.88 -49.65
C LEU A 164 -48.50 17.67 -49.68
N SER A 165 -48.74 18.54 -48.69
CA SER A 165 -49.93 19.39 -48.66
C SER A 165 -49.94 20.40 -49.82
N LEU A 166 -48.79 20.94 -50.19
CA LEU A 166 -48.64 21.87 -51.30
C LEU A 166 -48.91 21.17 -52.65
N GLU A 167 -48.40 19.96 -52.82
CA GLU A 167 -48.69 19.12 -54.00
C GLU A 167 -50.18 18.81 -54.11
N ALA A 168 -50.82 18.37 -53.03
CA ALA A 168 -52.26 18.11 -53.00
C ALA A 168 -53.10 19.37 -53.35
N LEU A 169 -52.70 20.55 -52.87
CA LEU A 169 -53.37 21.81 -53.21
C LEU A 169 -53.20 22.17 -54.69
N LYS A 170 -52.03 21.91 -55.28
CA LYS A 170 -51.80 22.10 -56.73
C LYS A 170 -52.69 21.16 -57.54
N GLU A 171 -52.79 19.89 -57.17
CA GLU A 171 -53.69 18.93 -57.82
C GLU A 171 -55.18 19.36 -57.69
N GLU A 172 -55.60 19.82 -56.51
CA GLU A 172 -56.96 20.33 -56.30
C GLU A 172 -57.22 21.60 -57.15
N GLN A 173 -56.22 22.47 -57.29
CA GLN A 173 -56.29 23.64 -58.15
C GLN A 173 -56.38 23.26 -59.64
N GLU A 174 -55.61 22.28 -60.11
CA GLU A 174 -55.64 21.79 -61.48
C GLU A 174 -56.98 21.12 -61.82
N THR A 175 -57.49 20.27 -60.93
CA THR A 175 -58.80 19.62 -61.09
C THR A 175 -59.94 20.64 -61.08
N PHE A 176 -59.90 21.64 -60.21
CA PHE A 176 -60.84 22.76 -60.23
C PHE A 176 -60.77 23.55 -61.54
N ASN A 177 -59.57 23.89 -62.00
CA ASN A 177 -59.38 24.59 -63.27
C ASN A 177 -59.96 23.78 -64.44
N LYS A 178 -59.66 22.48 -64.51
CA LYS A 178 -60.16 21.59 -65.57
C LYS A 178 -61.68 21.47 -65.55
N ASN A 179 -62.29 21.21 -64.41
CA ASN A 179 -63.71 20.89 -64.30
C ASN A 179 -64.62 22.12 -64.25
N VAL A 180 -64.16 23.20 -63.62
CA VAL A 180 -64.97 24.40 -63.37
C VAL A 180 -64.57 25.55 -64.27
N ARG A 181 -63.28 25.91 -64.31
CA ARG A 181 -62.81 27.09 -65.05
C ARG A 181 -62.87 26.88 -66.57
N PHE A 182 -62.48 25.71 -67.06
CA PHE A 182 -62.45 25.39 -68.48
C PHE A 182 -63.64 24.53 -68.92
N GLY A 183 -63.87 23.37 -68.29
CA GLY A 183 -64.98 22.46 -68.61
C GLY A 183 -66.36 22.91 -68.12
N GLY A 184 -66.39 23.88 -67.20
CA GLY A 184 -67.61 24.42 -66.60
C GLY A 184 -68.24 25.57 -67.38
N ARG A 185 -67.58 26.09 -68.42
CA ARG A 185 -68.08 27.22 -69.20
C ARG A 185 -69.11 26.80 -70.25
N ASN A 186 -70.10 27.64 -70.46
CA ASN A 186 -71.01 27.50 -71.59
C ASN A 186 -70.23 27.82 -72.88
N PRO A 187 -70.28 26.96 -73.91
CA PRO A 187 -69.50 27.14 -75.13
C PRO A 187 -69.84 28.44 -75.90
N VAL A 188 -71.07 28.94 -75.75
CA VAL A 188 -71.55 30.14 -76.46
C VAL A 188 -71.29 31.41 -75.64
N THR A 189 -71.70 31.44 -74.37
CA THR A 189 -71.61 32.66 -73.55
C THR A 189 -70.27 32.82 -72.84
N LYS A 190 -69.40 31.79 -72.86
CA LYS A 190 -68.13 31.67 -72.12
C LYS A 190 -68.24 31.92 -70.60
N ARG A 191 -69.45 32.05 -70.06
CA ARG A 191 -69.71 32.18 -68.61
C ARG A 191 -69.72 30.81 -67.95
N VAL A 192 -69.32 30.78 -66.69
CA VAL A 192 -69.30 29.55 -65.88
C VAL A 192 -70.74 29.16 -65.52
N ILE A 193 -71.07 27.87 -65.69
CA ILE A 193 -72.38 27.32 -65.35
C ILE A 193 -72.39 27.00 -63.84
N LEU A 194 -73.21 27.73 -63.08
CA LEU A 194 -73.27 27.61 -61.63
C LEU A 194 -73.56 26.18 -61.14
N GLN A 195 -74.41 25.44 -61.84
CA GLN A 195 -74.76 24.06 -61.49
C GLN A 195 -73.55 23.10 -61.56
N LYS A 196 -72.62 23.33 -62.49
CA LYS A 196 -71.37 22.55 -62.57
C LYS A 196 -70.41 22.87 -61.42
N VAL A 197 -70.39 24.14 -60.98
CA VAL A 197 -69.64 24.58 -59.80
C VAL A 197 -70.19 23.91 -58.55
N ALA A 198 -71.52 23.96 -58.35
CA ALA A 198 -72.19 23.34 -57.20
C ALA A 198 -71.93 21.83 -57.16
N LYS A 199 -72.07 21.13 -58.30
CA LYS A 199 -71.78 19.70 -58.40
C LYS A 199 -70.32 19.37 -58.05
N TYR A 200 -69.35 20.16 -58.51
CA TYR A 200 -67.94 19.97 -58.16
C TYR A 200 -67.72 20.03 -56.64
N PHE A 201 -68.32 21.03 -55.97
CA PHE A 201 -68.20 21.14 -54.51
C PHE A 201 -68.89 19.98 -53.78
N ASP A 202 -70.07 19.54 -54.21
CA ASP A 202 -70.74 18.36 -53.63
C ASP A 202 -69.90 17.10 -53.78
N ASP A 203 -69.33 16.85 -54.97
CA ASP A 203 -68.48 15.69 -55.24
C ASP A 203 -67.16 15.78 -54.43
N SER A 204 -66.55 16.97 -54.32
CA SER A 204 -65.35 17.20 -53.50
C SER A 204 -65.61 16.99 -52.01
N ILE A 205 -66.72 17.50 -51.47
CA ILE A 205 -67.12 17.30 -50.08
C ILE A 205 -67.31 15.80 -49.79
N LYS A 206 -68.04 15.08 -50.65
CA LYS A 206 -68.23 13.62 -50.51
C LYS A 206 -66.90 12.87 -50.55
N HIS A 207 -66.00 13.24 -51.46
CA HIS A 207 -64.68 12.63 -51.54
C HIS A 207 -63.85 12.89 -50.28
N LYS A 208 -63.79 14.14 -49.79
CA LYS A 208 -63.09 14.50 -48.55
C LYS A 208 -63.68 13.79 -47.32
N MET A 209 -65.01 13.63 -47.25
CA MET A 209 -65.66 12.82 -46.20
C MET A 209 -65.25 11.35 -46.26
N ALA A 210 -65.24 10.74 -47.45
CA ALA A 210 -64.80 9.36 -47.62
C ALA A 210 -63.33 9.16 -47.22
N MET A 211 -62.45 10.09 -47.60
CA MET A 211 -61.04 10.08 -47.20
C MET A 211 -60.86 10.27 -45.70
N THR A 212 -61.63 11.18 -45.09
CA THR A 212 -61.63 11.38 -43.62
C THR A 212 -61.99 10.09 -42.89
N ASN A 213 -63.01 9.36 -43.34
CA ASN A 213 -63.39 8.08 -42.74
C ASN A 213 -62.30 7.01 -42.92
N ARG A 214 -61.65 6.95 -44.09
CA ARG A 214 -60.50 6.06 -44.32
C ARG A 214 -59.35 6.37 -43.36
N TYR A 215 -58.97 7.64 -43.22
CA TYR A 215 -57.91 8.04 -42.29
C TYR A 215 -58.26 7.76 -40.84
N LYS A 216 -59.53 7.94 -40.43
CA LYS A 216 -59.97 7.55 -39.07
C LYS A 216 -59.77 6.06 -38.79
N ILE A 217 -60.11 5.19 -39.75
CA ILE A 217 -59.90 3.74 -39.62
C ILE A 217 -58.40 3.43 -39.56
N GLN A 218 -57.59 4.07 -40.42
CA GLN A 218 -56.14 3.89 -40.40
C GLN A 218 -55.53 4.31 -39.07
N ILE A 219 -55.87 5.50 -38.56
CA ILE A 219 -55.40 6.00 -37.26
C ILE A 219 -55.78 5.03 -36.13
N GLN A 220 -56.99 4.48 -36.13
CA GLN A 220 -57.39 3.47 -35.15
C GLN A 220 -56.54 2.19 -35.25
N SER A 221 -56.28 1.71 -36.47
CA SER A 221 -55.39 0.57 -36.72
C SER A 221 -53.97 0.83 -36.19
N ASP A 222 -53.40 2.00 -36.51
CA ASP A 222 -52.05 2.38 -36.10
C ASP A 222 -51.95 2.53 -34.58
N ILE A 223 -52.99 3.08 -33.92
CA ILE A 223 -53.07 3.15 -32.45
C ILE A 223 -53.07 1.74 -31.84
N MET A 224 -53.84 0.81 -32.41
CA MET A 224 -53.87 -0.57 -31.93
C MET A 224 -52.51 -1.26 -32.10
N GLU A 225 -51.84 -1.07 -33.23
CA GLU A 225 -50.50 -1.61 -33.47
C GLU A 225 -49.46 -1.00 -32.53
N ARG A 226 -49.47 0.32 -32.36
CA ARG A 226 -48.60 1.02 -31.39
C ARG A 226 -48.80 0.49 -29.97
N ASN A 227 -50.04 0.29 -29.55
CA ASN A 227 -50.34 -0.24 -28.22
C ASN A 227 -49.87 -1.70 -28.07
N LYS A 228 -49.99 -2.52 -29.13
CA LYS A 228 -49.45 -3.88 -29.16
C LYS A 228 -47.93 -3.89 -29.02
N LEU A 229 -47.23 -3.05 -29.78
CA LEU A 229 -45.77 -2.91 -29.68
C LEU A 229 -45.34 -2.42 -28.29
N ALA A 230 -46.04 -1.43 -27.72
CA ALA A 230 -45.76 -0.95 -26.37
C ALA A 230 -45.92 -2.04 -25.30
N CYS A 231 -46.93 -2.91 -25.43
CA CYS A 231 -47.07 -4.08 -24.56
C CYS A 231 -45.91 -5.07 -24.72
N GLN A 232 -45.48 -5.34 -25.96
CA GLN A 232 -44.33 -6.22 -26.23
C GLN A 232 -43.04 -5.66 -25.65
N PHE A 233 -42.78 -4.35 -25.78
CA PHE A 233 -41.62 -3.70 -25.17
C PHE A 233 -41.63 -3.84 -23.64
N LYS A 234 -42.77 -3.60 -22.99
CA LYS A 234 -42.91 -3.79 -21.53
C LYS A 234 -42.65 -5.23 -21.10
N GLU A 235 -43.05 -6.21 -21.90
CA GLU A 235 -42.78 -7.62 -21.61
C GLU A 235 -41.29 -7.96 -21.78
N GLN A 236 -40.63 -7.41 -22.81
CA GLN A 236 -39.19 -7.55 -23.01
C GLN A 236 -38.39 -6.88 -21.88
N GLU A 237 -38.77 -5.69 -21.44
CA GLU A 237 -38.14 -5.01 -20.29
C GLU A 237 -38.24 -5.86 -19.01
N LYS A 238 -39.42 -6.43 -18.73
CA LYS A 238 -39.59 -7.36 -17.59
C LYS A 238 -38.71 -8.61 -17.72
N ARG A 239 -38.56 -9.15 -18.94
CA ARG A 239 -37.70 -10.29 -19.21
C ARG A 239 -36.22 -9.95 -19.01
N LEU A 240 -35.78 -8.77 -19.45
CA LEU A 240 -34.42 -8.26 -19.23
C LEU A 240 -34.14 -8.05 -17.74
N ALA A 241 -35.05 -7.39 -17.01
CA ALA A 241 -34.91 -7.21 -15.57
C ALA A 241 -34.84 -8.55 -14.81
N SER A 242 -35.59 -9.56 -15.26
CA SER A 242 -35.50 -10.93 -14.71
C SER A 242 -34.16 -11.60 -15.00
N LEU A 243 -33.61 -11.41 -16.21
CA LEU A 243 -32.29 -11.91 -16.58
C LEU A 243 -31.19 -11.27 -15.72
N ASP A 244 -31.26 -9.95 -15.52
CA ASP A 244 -30.28 -9.23 -14.70
C ASP A 244 -30.34 -9.67 -13.24
N LEU A 245 -31.54 -9.90 -12.70
CA LEU A 245 -31.72 -10.46 -11.36
C LEU A 245 -31.14 -11.88 -11.26
N MET A 246 -31.30 -12.72 -12.28
CA MET A 246 -30.72 -14.06 -12.32
C MET A 246 -29.18 -13.99 -12.33
N LYS A 247 -28.59 -13.16 -13.20
CA LYS A 247 -27.14 -12.94 -13.24
C LYS A 247 -26.61 -12.44 -11.90
N TYR A 248 -27.30 -11.50 -11.26
CA TYR A 248 -26.94 -11.02 -9.93
C TYR A 248 -26.96 -12.14 -8.88
N LYS A 249 -27.99 -13.00 -8.89
CA LYS A 249 -28.06 -14.17 -7.99
C LYS A 249 -26.95 -15.18 -8.24
N GLU A 250 -26.59 -15.43 -9.49
CA GLU A 250 -25.48 -16.30 -9.86
C GLU A 250 -24.13 -15.73 -9.39
N ALA A 251 -23.87 -14.45 -9.66
CA ALA A 251 -22.68 -13.75 -9.18
C ALA A 251 -22.58 -13.78 -7.65
N LYS A 252 -23.69 -13.55 -6.95
CA LYS A 252 -23.76 -13.65 -5.48
C LYS A 252 -23.45 -15.07 -4.98
N PHE A 253 -23.98 -16.10 -5.65
CA PHE A 253 -23.72 -17.49 -5.29
C PHE A 253 -22.24 -17.86 -5.47
N GLU A 254 -21.62 -17.49 -6.58
CA GLU A 254 -20.19 -17.76 -6.82
C GLU A 254 -19.28 -16.97 -5.86
N HIS A 255 -19.67 -15.73 -5.51
CA HIS A 255 -19.00 -14.97 -4.47
C HIS A 255 -19.08 -15.67 -3.11
N ASP A 256 -20.27 -16.07 -2.66
CA ASP A 256 -20.48 -16.77 -1.39
C ASP A 256 -19.72 -18.11 -1.34
N LYS A 257 -19.68 -18.84 -2.45
CA LYS A 257 -18.92 -20.08 -2.61
C LYS A 257 -17.41 -19.83 -2.51
N SER A 258 -16.90 -18.77 -3.13
CA SER A 258 -15.50 -18.35 -3.04
C SER A 258 -15.12 -17.95 -1.61
N CYS A 259 -15.98 -17.18 -0.93
CA CYS A 259 -15.81 -16.81 0.47
C CYS A 259 -15.75 -18.03 1.41
N LYS A 260 -16.63 -19.02 1.21
CA LYS A 260 -16.60 -20.29 1.96
C LYS A 260 -15.31 -21.08 1.71
N ALA A 261 -14.85 -21.16 0.47
CA ALA A 261 -13.60 -21.81 0.12
C ALA A 261 -12.40 -21.12 0.80
N LEU A 262 -12.33 -19.79 0.73
CA LEU A 262 -11.30 -18.99 1.37
C LEU A 262 -11.30 -19.18 2.89
N HIS A 263 -12.48 -19.23 3.52
CA HIS A 263 -12.60 -19.50 4.95
C HIS A 263 -12.02 -20.87 5.33
N LYS A 264 -12.33 -21.93 4.55
CA LYS A 264 -11.78 -23.27 4.74
C LYS A 264 -10.26 -23.30 4.58
N HIS A 265 -9.72 -22.60 3.59
CA HIS A 265 -8.27 -22.48 3.40
C HIS A 265 -7.61 -21.74 4.57
N LYS A 266 -8.23 -20.67 5.08
CA LYS A 266 -7.73 -19.94 6.25
C LYS A 266 -7.71 -20.82 7.50
N GLU A 267 -8.72 -21.65 7.72
CA GLU A 267 -8.77 -22.60 8.82
C GLU A 267 -7.65 -23.67 8.70
N GLN A 268 -7.45 -24.23 7.51
CA GLN A 268 -6.37 -25.17 7.23
C GLN A 268 -4.98 -24.54 7.46
N LEU A 269 -4.78 -23.31 6.98
CA LEU A 269 -3.55 -22.57 7.20
C LEU A 269 -3.29 -22.33 8.69
N SER A 270 -4.33 -21.99 9.45
CA SER A 270 -4.24 -21.85 10.91
C SER A 270 -3.78 -23.15 11.57
N LYS A 271 -4.37 -24.30 11.18
CA LYS A 271 -3.94 -25.63 11.68
C LYS A 271 -2.48 -25.93 11.34
N CYS A 272 -2.04 -25.62 10.11
CA CYS A 272 -0.64 -25.80 9.71
C CYS A 272 0.30 -24.87 10.49
N LYS A 273 -0.06 -23.61 10.71
CA LYS A 273 0.71 -22.66 11.52
C LYS A 273 0.89 -23.16 12.95
N SER A 274 -0.18 -23.67 13.58
CA SER A 274 -0.10 -24.24 14.92
C SER A 274 0.82 -25.47 14.98
N LYS A 275 0.74 -26.38 14.00
CA LYS A 275 1.66 -27.53 13.90
C LYS A 275 3.11 -27.10 13.71
N TYR A 276 3.36 -26.12 12.85
CA TYR A 276 4.69 -25.56 12.62
C TYR A 276 5.27 -24.92 13.89
N SER A 277 4.46 -24.15 14.62
CA SER A 277 4.84 -23.57 15.92
C SER A 277 5.22 -24.66 16.93
N PHE A 278 4.42 -25.72 17.02
CA PHE A 278 4.74 -26.87 17.89
C PHE A 278 6.05 -27.57 17.49
N LEU A 279 6.28 -27.77 16.19
CA LEU A 279 7.53 -28.35 15.68
C LEU A 279 8.74 -27.47 15.99
N LEU A 280 8.62 -26.14 15.84
CA LEU A 280 9.67 -25.21 16.22
C LEU A 280 10.01 -25.30 17.70
N GLN A 281 9.00 -25.37 18.57
CA GLN A 281 9.20 -25.53 20.01
C GLN A 281 9.92 -26.86 20.31
N SER A 282 9.47 -27.97 19.71
CA SER A 282 10.10 -29.28 19.87
C SER A 282 11.57 -29.29 19.40
N ILE A 283 11.87 -28.65 18.26
CA ILE A 283 13.25 -28.49 17.77
C ILE A 283 14.10 -27.68 18.75
N ALA A 284 13.55 -26.59 19.30
CA ALA A 284 14.25 -25.77 20.28
C ALA A 284 14.56 -26.57 21.57
N ASP A 285 13.64 -27.42 22.01
CA ASP A 285 13.83 -28.27 23.20
C ASP A 285 14.85 -29.39 22.93
N ILE A 286 14.82 -30.03 21.76
CA ILE A 286 15.85 -31.00 21.34
C ILE A 286 17.23 -30.32 21.28
N LYS A 287 17.33 -29.10 20.73
CA LYS A 287 18.58 -28.35 20.68
C LYS A 287 19.13 -28.08 22.08
N LYS A 288 18.29 -27.66 23.04
CA LYS A 288 18.71 -27.47 24.44
C LYS A 288 19.18 -28.77 25.09
N SER A 289 18.49 -29.90 24.82
CA SER A 289 18.89 -31.21 25.32
C SER A 289 20.26 -31.61 24.77
N LEU A 290 20.49 -31.43 23.47
CA LEU A 290 21.75 -31.71 22.81
C LEU A 290 22.90 -30.84 23.34
N GLU A 291 22.64 -29.54 23.57
CA GLU A 291 23.63 -28.64 24.18
C GLU A 291 24.00 -29.08 25.62
N LYS A 292 23.03 -29.60 26.38
CA LYS A 292 23.27 -30.14 27.72
C LYS A 292 24.11 -31.42 27.68
N GLU A 293 23.71 -32.39 26.86
CA GLU A 293 24.48 -33.63 26.67
C GLU A 293 25.88 -33.34 26.13
N GLY A 294 26.03 -32.37 25.24
CA GLY A 294 27.33 -31.91 24.74
C GLY A 294 28.24 -31.37 25.85
N LYS A 295 27.69 -30.60 26.80
CA LYS A 295 28.44 -30.14 27.99
C LYS A 295 28.83 -31.30 28.90
N GLU A 296 27.91 -32.23 29.16
CA GLU A 296 28.19 -33.42 29.97
C GLU A 296 29.30 -34.29 29.33
N ILE A 297 29.29 -34.46 28.02
CA ILE A 297 30.36 -35.15 27.28
C ILE A 297 31.71 -34.43 27.46
N GLN A 298 31.75 -33.10 27.35
CA GLN A 298 32.98 -32.32 27.55
C GLN A 298 33.50 -32.45 28.99
N GLU A 299 32.62 -32.41 29.99
CA GLU A 299 32.98 -32.62 31.40
C GLU A 299 33.54 -34.02 31.64
N LEU A 300 32.91 -35.05 31.08
CA LEU A 300 33.39 -36.43 31.15
C LEU A 300 34.73 -36.61 30.44
N GLN A 301 34.93 -36.02 29.27
CA GLN A 301 36.21 -36.04 28.55
C GLN A 301 37.32 -35.37 29.38
N ALA A 302 37.02 -34.23 30.02
CA ALA A 302 37.96 -33.57 30.93
C ALA A 302 38.28 -34.45 32.15
N ALA A 303 37.27 -35.12 32.73
CA ALA A 303 37.46 -36.03 33.87
C ALA A 303 38.30 -37.27 33.49
N VAL A 304 38.06 -37.86 32.32
CA VAL A 304 38.85 -38.97 31.77
C VAL A 304 40.30 -38.52 31.56
N SER A 305 40.52 -37.39 30.89
CA SER A 305 41.85 -36.82 30.66
C SER A 305 42.60 -36.58 31.98
N LYS A 306 41.92 -36.04 32.99
CA LYS A 306 42.48 -35.84 34.34
C LYS A 306 42.84 -37.18 35.00
N LYS A 307 41.98 -38.20 34.87
CA LYS A 307 42.23 -39.53 35.43
C LYS A 307 43.41 -40.23 34.73
N GLU A 308 43.54 -40.08 33.42
CA GLU A 308 44.68 -40.59 32.64
C GLU A 308 45.99 -39.89 33.05
N ALA A 309 45.97 -38.57 33.18
CA ALA A 309 47.12 -37.82 33.69
C ALA A 309 47.52 -38.30 35.10
N MET A 310 46.55 -38.48 36.00
CA MET A 310 46.80 -38.97 37.36
C MET A 310 47.31 -40.42 37.37
N LYS A 311 46.80 -41.29 36.49
CA LYS A 311 47.31 -42.65 36.29
C LYS A 311 48.77 -42.63 35.85
N ASN A 312 49.14 -41.75 34.92
CA ASN A 312 50.53 -41.62 34.46
C ASN A 312 51.46 -41.16 35.59
N VAL A 313 51.02 -40.21 36.43
CA VAL A 313 51.76 -39.79 37.63
C VAL A 313 51.90 -40.93 38.64
N MET A 314 50.84 -41.70 38.88
CA MET A 314 50.93 -42.87 39.79
C MET A 314 51.87 -43.95 39.25
N LEU A 315 51.90 -44.19 37.94
CA LEU A 315 52.83 -45.13 37.32
C LEU A 315 54.29 -44.63 37.41
N SER A 316 54.54 -43.34 37.21
CA SER A 316 55.89 -42.78 37.37
C SER A 316 56.36 -42.84 38.83
N GLU A 317 55.50 -42.50 39.79
CA GLU A 317 55.83 -42.63 41.22
C GLU A 317 56.02 -44.10 41.64
N LYS A 318 55.22 -45.02 41.10
CA LYS A 318 55.41 -46.46 41.33
C LYS A 318 56.76 -46.93 40.82
N THR A 319 57.12 -46.60 39.57
CA THR A 319 58.42 -46.99 39.00
C THR A 319 59.60 -46.39 39.78
N ARG A 320 59.48 -45.15 40.25
CA ARG A 320 60.47 -44.51 41.14
C ARG A 320 60.59 -45.22 42.48
N ASN A 321 59.48 -45.60 43.09
CA ASN A 321 59.48 -46.37 44.34
C ASN A 321 60.06 -47.76 44.15
N ASP A 322 59.71 -48.46 43.06
CA ASP A 322 60.26 -49.78 42.73
C ASP A 322 61.78 -49.71 42.54
N GLN A 323 62.29 -48.67 41.87
CA GLN A 323 63.74 -48.39 41.77
C GLN A 323 64.37 -48.17 43.15
N ARG A 324 63.76 -47.33 44.00
CA ARG A 324 64.25 -47.05 45.36
C ARG A 324 64.26 -48.28 46.25
N VAL A 325 63.26 -49.14 46.14
CA VAL A 325 63.19 -50.44 46.84
C VAL A 325 64.30 -51.36 46.33
N ALA A 326 64.54 -51.42 45.02
CA ALA A 326 65.64 -52.19 44.45
C ALA A 326 67.02 -51.69 44.93
N GLU A 327 67.23 -50.37 44.97
CA GLU A 327 68.45 -49.74 45.50
C GLU A 327 68.64 -50.04 46.99
N LEU A 328 67.58 -49.90 47.80
CA LEU A 328 67.62 -50.23 49.23
C LEU A 328 67.91 -51.71 49.47
N ASN A 329 67.29 -52.61 48.71
CA ASN A 329 67.57 -54.04 48.78
C ASN A 329 69.00 -54.36 48.35
N ALA A 330 69.53 -53.70 47.31
CA ALA A 330 70.92 -53.83 46.90
C ALA A 330 71.89 -53.30 47.97
N ALA A 331 71.56 -52.17 48.61
CA ALA A 331 72.32 -51.62 49.73
C ALA A 331 72.27 -52.55 50.97
N MET A 332 71.10 -53.10 51.32
CA MET A 332 70.96 -54.09 52.39
C MET A 332 71.79 -55.35 52.09
N ARG A 333 71.78 -55.88 50.86
CA ARG A 333 72.65 -56.99 50.48
C ARG A 333 74.13 -56.64 50.60
N LYS A 334 74.54 -55.43 50.18
CA LYS A 334 75.92 -54.95 50.37
C LYS A 334 76.31 -54.87 51.84
N ILE A 335 75.41 -54.40 52.71
CA ILE A 335 75.64 -54.34 54.16
C ILE A 335 75.74 -55.75 54.76
N GLN A 336 74.89 -56.68 54.34
CA GLN A 336 74.92 -58.07 54.80
C GLN A 336 76.17 -58.82 54.33
N LEU A 337 76.68 -58.50 53.14
CA LEU A 337 77.88 -59.12 52.56
C LEU A 337 79.18 -58.39 52.94
N ASP A 338 79.12 -57.27 53.66
CA ASP A 338 80.31 -56.53 54.10
C ASP A 338 81.06 -57.34 55.17
N PRO A 339 82.26 -57.88 54.85
CA PRO A 339 83.02 -58.72 55.77
C PRO A 339 83.45 -57.98 57.05
N ARG A 340 83.41 -56.65 57.07
CA ARG A 340 83.74 -55.82 58.24
C ARG A 340 82.66 -55.84 59.32
N ARG A 341 81.46 -56.37 59.02
CA ARG A 341 80.33 -56.44 59.96
C ARG A 341 79.95 -57.86 60.38
N HIS A 342 80.52 -58.88 59.74
CA HIS A 342 80.38 -60.26 60.19
C HIS A 342 81.08 -60.44 61.55
N GLY A 343 80.29 -60.53 62.62
CA GLY A 343 80.78 -60.70 64.00
C GLY A 343 80.70 -59.46 64.89
N LEU A 344 80.08 -58.37 64.43
CA LEU A 344 79.70 -57.27 65.33
C LEU A 344 78.42 -57.66 66.09
N PRO A 345 78.38 -57.54 67.44
CA PRO A 345 77.18 -57.79 68.21
C PRO A 345 76.04 -56.91 67.71
N GLU A 346 74.82 -57.46 67.66
CA GLU A 346 73.64 -56.66 67.35
C GLU A 346 73.57 -55.49 68.35
N VAL A 347 73.06 -54.32 67.95
CA VAL A 347 73.04 -53.13 68.84
C VAL A 347 72.37 -53.45 70.18
N ALA A 348 71.44 -54.40 70.19
CA ALA A 348 70.83 -54.98 71.37
C ALA A 348 71.83 -55.71 72.29
N GLU A 349 72.71 -56.55 71.74
CA GLU A 349 73.73 -57.30 72.48
C GLU A 349 74.80 -56.37 73.08
N TYR A 350 75.25 -55.35 72.33
CA TYR A 350 76.17 -54.33 72.86
C TYR A 350 75.55 -53.55 74.04
N ALA A 351 74.25 -53.25 73.98
CA ALA A 351 73.54 -52.59 75.06
C ALA A 351 73.46 -53.47 76.33
N VAL A 352 73.26 -54.78 76.17
CA VAL A 352 73.25 -55.76 77.28
C VAL A 352 74.63 -55.82 77.95
N VAL A 353 75.70 -56.02 77.17
CA VAL A 353 77.07 -56.13 77.70
C VAL A 353 77.51 -54.84 78.41
N LYS A 354 77.14 -53.66 77.88
CA LYS A 354 77.41 -52.37 78.54
C LYS A 354 76.69 -52.24 79.89
N LYS A 355 75.45 -52.72 79.98
CA LYS A 355 74.66 -52.72 81.22
C LYS A 355 75.25 -53.66 82.27
N GLU A 356 75.74 -54.83 81.86
CA GLU A 356 76.44 -55.77 82.75
C GLU A 356 77.76 -55.20 83.28
N ASN A 357 78.53 -54.50 82.43
CA ASN A 357 79.77 -53.83 82.83
C ASN A 357 79.52 -52.74 83.89
N GLU A 358 78.45 -51.96 83.74
CA GLU A 358 78.01 -50.96 84.73
C GLU A 358 77.61 -51.60 86.07
N ILE A 359 76.97 -52.77 86.05
CA ILE A 359 76.59 -53.53 87.26
C ILE A 359 77.85 -54.04 87.97
N LEU A 360 78.82 -54.60 87.22
CA LEU A 360 80.08 -55.08 87.77
C LEU A 360 80.90 -53.95 88.41
N LYS A 361 80.99 -52.77 87.77
CA LYS A 361 81.64 -51.58 88.36
C LYS A 361 81.00 -51.16 89.69
N ARG A 362 79.66 -51.17 89.78
CA ARG A 362 78.94 -50.87 91.03
C ARG A 362 79.24 -51.91 92.12
N ASN A 363 79.31 -53.18 91.76
CA ASN A 363 79.64 -54.26 92.70
C ASN A 363 81.08 -54.13 93.22
N ILE A 364 82.06 -53.88 92.35
CA ILE A 364 83.45 -53.62 92.74
C ILE A 364 83.54 -52.46 93.75
N LYS A 365 82.79 -51.37 93.52
CA LYS A 365 82.75 -50.22 94.43
C LYS A 365 82.15 -50.56 95.80
N LYS A 366 81.11 -51.40 95.84
CA LYS A 366 80.53 -51.91 97.10
C LYS A 366 81.51 -52.82 97.85
N TRP A 367 82.20 -53.72 97.16
CA TRP A 367 83.20 -54.60 97.76
C TRP A 367 84.39 -53.82 98.32
N ARG A 368 84.89 -52.80 97.59
CA ARG A 368 85.93 -51.89 98.12
C ARG A 368 85.50 -51.19 99.41
N LYS A 369 84.24 -50.74 99.51
CA LYS A 369 83.71 -50.17 100.77
C LYS A 369 83.65 -51.20 101.90
N LYS A 370 83.24 -52.45 101.62
CA LYS A 370 83.21 -53.51 102.63
C LYS A 370 84.61 -53.88 103.14
N VAL A 371 85.61 -53.93 102.25
CA VAL A 371 87.01 -54.16 102.60
C VAL A 371 87.55 -53.03 103.48
N ALA A 372 87.27 -51.76 103.12
CA ALA A 372 87.68 -50.62 103.94
C ALA A 372 87.07 -50.65 105.36
N VAL A 373 85.80 -51.04 105.50
CA VAL A 373 85.15 -51.21 106.81
C VAL A 373 85.78 -52.36 107.60
N ALA A 374 86.13 -53.47 106.95
CA ALA A 374 86.80 -54.60 107.60
C ALA A 374 88.23 -54.24 108.05
N GLU A 375 88.97 -53.47 107.25
CA GLU A 375 90.30 -52.95 107.61
C GLU A 375 90.22 -51.98 108.79
N GLN A 376 89.23 -51.09 108.80
CA GLN A 376 88.99 -50.15 109.90
C GLN A 376 88.58 -50.87 111.19
N ALA A 377 87.75 -51.91 111.09
CA ALA A 377 87.40 -52.77 112.22
C ALA A 377 88.62 -53.54 112.77
N LYS A 378 89.49 -54.05 111.90
CA LYS A 378 90.77 -54.68 112.30
C LYS A 378 91.69 -53.70 113.02
N LEU A 379 91.80 -52.47 112.53
CA LEU A 379 92.56 -51.39 113.18
C LEU A 379 91.99 -51.04 114.56
N MET A 380 90.66 -50.95 114.70
CA MET A 380 90.00 -50.74 115.99
C MET A 380 90.27 -51.92 116.95
N HIS A 381 90.17 -53.17 116.48
CA HIS A 381 90.42 -54.35 117.31
C HIS A 381 91.89 -54.45 117.77
N LEU A 382 92.85 -54.09 116.90
CA LEU A 382 94.27 -53.98 117.25
C LEU A 382 94.54 -52.86 118.28
N SER A 383 93.83 -51.74 118.17
CA SER A 383 93.93 -50.64 119.16
C SER A 383 93.34 -51.02 120.53
N ALA A 384 92.29 -51.84 120.56
CA ALA A 384 91.70 -52.39 121.78
C ALA A 384 92.61 -53.42 122.46
N LEU A 385 93.31 -54.27 121.68
CA LEU A 385 94.30 -55.21 122.20
C LEU A 385 95.55 -54.51 122.75
N LYS A 386 96.00 -53.41 122.13
CA LYS A 386 97.10 -52.58 122.68
C LYS A 386 96.73 -51.86 123.98
N LYS A 387 95.45 -51.53 124.21
CA LYS A 387 94.97 -50.96 125.49
C LYS A 387 94.90 -52.01 126.61
N LYS A 388 94.59 -53.28 126.32
CA LYS A 388 94.62 -54.37 127.32
C LYS A 388 96.03 -54.81 127.73
N ALA A 389 97.05 -54.51 126.92
CA ALA A 389 98.46 -54.81 127.24
C ALA A 389 99.15 -53.74 128.12
N LYS A 390 98.50 -52.60 128.41
CA LYS A 390 99.05 -51.51 129.24
C LYS A 390 98.52 -51.47 130.69
N HIS A 391 97.73 -52.46 131.11
CA HIS A 391 97.24 -52.61 132.48
C HIS A 391 97.53 -54.01 133.07
N LYS A 392 98.69 -54.57 132.72
CA LYS A 392 99.31 -55.70 133.44
C LYS A 392 100.68 -55.29 133.94
#